data_AF-A0AAD8YPM4-F1
#
_entry.id   AF-A0AAD8YPM4-F1
#
_cell.length_a   1.000
_cell.length_b   1.000
_cell.length_c   1.000
_cell.angle_alpha   90.00
_cell.angle_beta   90.00
_cell.angle_gamma   90.00
#
_symmetry.space_group_name_H-M   'P 1'
#
loop_
_entity.id
_entity.type
_entity.pdbx_description
1 polymer ?
#
loop_
_entity_poly.entity_id
_entity_poly.type
_entity_poly.pdbx_seq_one_letter_code
_entity_poly.pdbx_strand_id
1 'polypeptide(L)'
;MSFTEVAVCRKLEVTMGRVSEAIVFEKVDVTMGYIKDLHCLSTTTQDIGLGSIEKVHIHSQEELVKMALEKLDMNPPQPSPSAPLEPIHVNAVVVEDIKH
;
A
#
# COMPACT_ATOMS: atom_id res chain seq x y z
N MET A 1 2.17 -12.44 24.12
CA MET A 1 1.63 -12.77 22.78
C MET A 1 1.73 -11.50 21.96
N SER A 2 2.44 -11.53 20.83
CA SER A 2 2.59 -10.37 19.94
C SER A 2 1.34 -10.21 19.07
N PHE A 3 0.91 -8.95 18.92
CA PHE A 3 -0.23 -8.58 18.10
C PHE A 3 0.17 -7.39 17.22
N THR A 4 -0.18 -7.46 15.94
CA THR A 4 0.06 -6.39 14.98
C THR A 4 -1.23 -6.12 14.22
N GLU A 5 -1.64 -4.86 14.17
CA GLU A 5 -2.87 -4.47 13.49
C GLU A 5 -2.72 -4.52 11.97
N VAL A 6 -1.66 -3.91 11.43
CA VAL A 6 -1.36 -3.91 9.98
C VAL A 6 0.13 -4.25 9.77
N ALA A 7 0.40 -5.18 8.87
CA ALA A 7 1.77 -5.51 8.44
C ALA A 7 1.89 -5.34 6.92
N VAL A 8 2.79 -4.48 6.46
CA VAL A 8 3.11 -4.30 5.03
C VAL A 8 4.55 -4.72 4.78
N CYS A 9 4.76 -5.79 4.03
CA CYS A 9 6.11 -6.33 3.81
C CYS A 9 6.20 -7.17 2.54
N ARG A 10 7.42 -7.37 2.02
CA ARG A 10 7.63 -8.31 0.90
C ARG A 10 7.51 -9.75 1.36
N LYS A 11 8.12 -10.05 2.51
CA LYS A 11 8.11 -11.35 3.14
C LYS A 11 7.60 -11.22 4.57
N LEU A 12 6.61 -12.01 4.93
CA LEU A 12 6.02 -12.04 6.26
C LEU A 12 6.28 -13.41 6.89
N GLU A 13 6.77 -13.43 8.13
CA GLU A 13 6.91 -14.64 8.94
C GLU A 13 6.12 -14.45 10.23
N VAL A 14 5.18 -15.36 10.51
CA VAL A 14 4.34 -15.34 11.70
C VAL A 14 4.52 -16.66 12.46
N THR A 15 5.35 -16.62 13.49
CA THR A 15 5.64 -17.79 14.35
C THR A 15 4.66 -17.89 15.52
N MET A 16 4.72 -17.02 16.53
CA MET A 16 3.79 -17.00 17.67
C MET A 16 3.16 -15.61 17.85
N GLY A 17 2.33 -15.21 16.89
CA GLY A 17 1.69 -13.91 16.88
C GLY A 17 0.37 -13.89 16.14
N ARG A 18 -0.33 -12.76 16.26
CA ARG A 18 -1.57 -12.49 15.52
C ARG A 18 -1.43 -11.23 14.69
N VAL A 19 -1.82 -11.30 13.43
CA VAL A 19 -1.89 -10.16 12.51
C VAL A 19 -3.33 -9.98 12.06
N SER A 20 -3.91 -8.81 12.27
CA SER A 20 -5.26 -8.54 11.77
C SER A 20 -5.26 -8.37 10.25
N GLU A 21 -4.41 -7.50 9.71
CA GLU A 21 -4.33 -7.27 8.28
C GLU A 21 -2.87 -7.38 7.80
N ALA A 22 -2.62 -8.19 6.78
CA ALA A 22 -1.29 -8.42 6.21
C ALA A 22 -1.31 -8.11 4.72
N ILE A 23 -0.43 -7.22 4.25
CA ILE A 23 -0.22 -6.90 2.84
C ILE A 23 1.15 -7.44 2.43
N VAL A 24 1.16 -8.51 1.62
CA VAL A 24 2.37 -9.28 1.30
C VAL A 24 2.56 -9.42 -0.21
N PHE A 25 3.78 -9.13 -0.68
CA PHE A 25 4.09 -9.08 -2.12
C PHE A 25 4.82 -10.33 -2.65
N GLU A 26 5.57 -11.06 -1.82
CA GLU A 26 6.40 -12.20 -2.28
C GLU A 26 6.09 -13.51 -1.55
N LYS A 27 6.27 -13.54 -0.22
CA LYS A 27 6.11 -14.77 0.57
C LYS A 27 5.47 -14.51 1.92
N VAL A 28 4.52 -15.35 2.31
CA VAL A 28 4.00 -15.43 3.67
C VAL A 28 4.31 -16.82 4.26
N ASP A 29 4.82 -16.84 5.48
CA ASP A 29 5.13 -18.04 6.26
C ASP A 29 4.39 -17.95 7.60
N VAL A 30 3.51 -18.90 7.88
CA VAL A 30 2.68 -18.91 9.10
C VAL A 30 2.86 -20.24 9.82
N THR A 31 3.75 -20.27 10.81
CA THR A 31 4.11 -21.52 11.50
C THR A 31 3.17 -21.86 12.67
N MET A 32 3.01 -21.00 13.68
CA MET A 32 2.03 -21.16 14.78
C MET A 32 1.24 -19.85 15.01
N GLY A 33 1.18 -19.04 13.96
CA GLY A 33 0.56 -17.72 13.95
C GLY A 33 -0.87 -17.75 13.46
N TYR A 34 -1.51 -16.58 13.52
CA TYR A 34 -2.81 -16.37 12.92
C TYR A 34 -2.85 -15.04 12.16
N ILE A 35 -3.37 -15.08 10.93
CA ILE A 35 -3.63 -13.90 10.11
C ILE A 35 -5.13 -13.84 9.84
N LYS A 36 -5.78 -12.72 10.11
CA LYS A 36 -7.21 -12.58 9.83
C LYS A 36 -7.45 -12.28 8.34
N ASP A 37 -6.90 -11.19 7.84
CA ASP A 37 -7.07 -10.76 6.45
C ASP A 37 -5.69 -10.66 5.77
N LEU A 38 -5.40 -11.57 4.83
CA LEU A 38 -4.19 -11.56 4.01
C LEU A 38 -4.51 -10.98 2.63
N HIS A 39 -3.89 -9.85 2.29
CA HIS A 39 -3.89 -9.25 0.97
C HIS A 39 -2.59 -9.58 0.25
N CYS A 40 -2.67 -10.25 -0.89
CA CYS A 40 -1.48 -10.70 -1.61
C CYS A 40 -1.64 -10.72 -3.13
N LEU A 41 -0.53 -10.82 -3.86
CA LEU A 41 -0.55 -11.08 -5.30
C LEU A 41 -0.87 -12.55 -5.59
N SER A 42 -1.38 -12.83 -6.79
CA SER A 42 -1.61 -14.21 -7.26
C SER A 42 -0.32 -15.06 -7.32
N THR A 43 0.84 -14.40 -7.42
CA THR A 43 2.17 -15.00 -7.45
C THR A 43 2.79 -15.18 -6.05
N THR A 44 2.11 -14.74 -5.00
CA THR A 44 2.64 -14.79 -3.62
C THR A 44 2.70 -16.24 -3.15
N THR A 45 3.86 -16.65 -2.64
CA THR A 45 4.02 -17.98 -2.04
C THR A 45 3.45 -17.99 -0.63
N GLN A 46 2.58 -18.94 -0.31
CA GLN A 46 1.97 -19.10 1.00
C GLN A 46 2.43 -20.42 1.62
N ASP A 47 3.21 -20.35 2.70
CA ASP A 47 3.64 -21.50 3.49
C ASP A 47 2.93 -21.45 4.84
N ILE A 48 2.01 -22.38 5.09
CA ILE A 48 1.18 -22.41 6.30
C ILE A 48 1.45 -23.73 7.01
N GLY A 49 2.15 -23.64 8.14
CA GLY A 49 2.43 -24.77 9.02
C GLY A 49 1.24 -25.09 9.93
N LEU A 50 1.43 -24.98 11.25
CA LEU A 50 0.39 -25.18 12.27
C LEU A 50 -0.45 -23.92 12.55
N GLY A 51 -0.19 -22.83 11.84
CA GLY A 51 -0.96 -21.59 11.94
C GLY A 51 -2.20 -21.59 11.05
N SER A 52 -2.85 -20.44 10.94
CA SER A 52 -4.01 -20.29 10.07
C SER A 52 -4.16 -18.88 9.51
N ILE A 53 -4.80 -18.82 8.34
CA ILE A 53 -5.20 -17.58 7.69
C ILE A 53 -6.72 -17.64 7.51
N GLU A 54 -7.46 -16.65 8.03
CA GLU A 54 -8.93 -16.67 7.97
C GLU A 54 -9.43 -16.29 6.57
N LYS A 55 -8.87 -15.24 5.96
CA LYS A 55 -9.25 -14.78 4.62
C LYS A 55 -8.04 -14.40 3.79
N VAL A 56 -8.08 -14.78 2.52
CA VAL A 56 -7.06 -14.43 1.52
C VAL A 56 -7.73 -13.64 0.40
N HIS A 57 -7.24 -12.43 0.20
CA HIS A 57 -7.66 -11.52 -0.86
C HIS A 57 -6.53 -11.39 -1.88
N ILE A 58 -6.79 -11.86 -3.09
CA ILE A 58 -5.85 -11.74 -4.20
C ILE A 58 -6.14 -10.44 -4.95
N HIS A 59 -5.12 -9.60 -5.07
CA HIS A 59 -5.19 -8.29 -5.74
C HIS A 59 -4.21 -8.22 -6.91
N SER A 60 -4.42 -7.26 -7.80
CA SER A 60 -3.39 -6.84 -8.75
C SER A 60 -2.27 -6.07 -8.03
N GLN A 61 -1.10 -5.96 -8.68
CA GLN A 61 0.05 -5.25 -8.10
C GLN A 61 -0.26 -3.78 -7.81
N GLU A 62 -0.98 -3.11 -8.71
CA GLU A 62 -1.34 -1.70 -8.57
C GLU A 62 -2.27 -1.47 -7.38
N GLU A 63 -3.29 -2.33 -7.22
CA GLU A 63 -4.23 -2.27 -6.09
C GLU A 63 -3.54 -2.55 -4.76
N LEU A 64 -2.66 -3.56 -4.72
CA LEU A 64 -1.95 -3.93 -3.51
C LEU A 64 -0.97 -2.84 -3.05
N VAL A 65 -0.29 -2.18 -3.98
CA VAL A 65 0.58 -1.02 -3.70
C VAL A 65 -0.26 0.16 -3.22
N LYS A 66 -1.39 0.46 -3.88
CA LYS A 66 -2.28 1.54 -3.44
C LYS A 66 -2.75 1.33 -2.01
N MET A 67 -3.19 0.11 -1.68
CA MET A 67 -3.65 -0.24 -0.35
C MET A 67 -2.52 -0.14 0.69
N ALA A 68 -1.31 -0.59 0.35
CA ALA A 68 -0.13 -0.42 1.20
C ALA A 68 0.16 1.06 1.49
N LEU A 69 0.08 1.94 0.48
CA LEU A 69 0.31 3.37 0.62
C LEU A 69 -0.77 4.05 1.47
N GLU A 70 -2.05 3.70 1.25
CA GLU A 70 -3.18 4.21 2.04
C GLU A 70 -3.06 3.82 3.53
N LYS A 71 -2.58 2.61 3.81
CA LYS A 71 -2.42 2.09 5.18
C LYS A 71 -1.18 2.61 5.91
N LEU A 72 -0.14 3.00 5.17
CA LEU A 72 1.09 3.55 5.74
C LEU A 72 1.02 5.08 5.94
N ASP A 73 -0.12 5.71 5.68
CA ASP A 73 -0.29 7.18 5.65
C ASP A 73 0.74 7.88 4.73
N MET A 74 1.35 7.13 3.81
CA MET A 74 2.29 7.62 2.81
C MET A 74 1.53 8.05 1.56
N ASN A 75 0.58 8.96 1.74
CA ASN A 75 -0.26 9.46 0.65
C ASN A 75 0.62 10.29 -0.31
N PRO A 76 0.92 9.85 -1.55
CA PRO A 76 1.29 10.81 -2.58
C PRO A 76 0.08 11.75 -2.78
N PRO A 77 0.30 13.06 -2.99
CA PRO A 77 -0.79 14.03 -3.04
C PRO A 77 -1.90 13.56 -4.00
N GLN A 78 -3.10 13.35 -3.47
CA GLN A 78 -4.29 13.13 -4.27
C GLN A 78 -4.44 14.30 -5.26
N PRO A 79 -4.55 14.07 -6.58
CA PRO A 79 -5.20 15.05 -7.44
C PRO A 79 -6.69 15.04 -7.06
N SER A 80 -7.09 15.98 -6.21
CA SER A 80 -8.50 16.20 -5.88
C SER A 80 -9.22 16.72 -7.13
N PRO A 81 -10.30 16.06 -7.60
CA PRO A 81 -11.09 16.58 -8.72
C PRO A 81 -12.14 17.56 -8.17
N SER A 82 -11.75 18.68 -7.55
CA SER A 82 -12.70 19.70 -7.04
C SER A 82 -12.05 21.03 -6.67
N ALA A 83 -11.27 21.63 -7.57
CA ALA A 83 -11.12 23.09 -7.58
C ALA A 83 -11.57 23.59 -8.96
N PRO A 84 -12.56 24.49 -9.05
CA PRO A 84 -12.77 25.25 -10.28
C PRO A 84 -11.43 25.86 -10.68
N LEU A 85 -11.02 25.65 -11.93
CA LEU A 85 -9.88 26.35 -12.50
C LEU A 85 -10.23 27.83 -12.51
N GLU A 86 -9.89 28.56 -11.44
CA GLU A 86 -9.87 30.01 -11.52
C GLU A 86 -8.79 30.37 -12.53
N PRO A 87 -9.12 31.12 -13.60
CA PRO A 87 -8.16 31.49 -14.61
C PRO A 87 -7.05 32.30 -13.94
N ILE A 88 -5.83 31.76 -14.02
CA ILE A 88 -4.63 32.45 -13.58
C ILE A 88 -4.51 33.71 -14.44
N HIS A 89 -4.72 34.89 -13.85
CA HIS A 89 -4.41 36.16 -14.48
C HIS A 89 -2.89 36.25 -14.64
N VAL A 90 -2.39 35.86 -15.82
CA VAL A 90 -0.99 36.03 -16.17
C VAL A 90 -0.77 37.52 -16.45
N ASN A 91 -0.20 38.23 -15.48
CA ASN A 91 0.39 39.55 -15.75
C ASN A 91 1.65 39.31 -16.59
N ALA A 92 1.47 39.35 -17.91
CA ALA A 92 2.57 39.39 -18.86
C ALA A 92 3.33 40.71 -18.68
N VAL A 93 4.52 40.65 -18.07
CA VAL A 93 5.52 41.71 -18.25
C VAL A 93 6.31 41.33 -19.50
N VAL A 94 6.01 42.02 -20.59
CA VAL A 94 6.85 42.02 -21.79
C VAL A 94 8.11 42.80 -21.44
N VAL A 95 9.24 42.11 -21.30
CA VAL A 95 10.56 42.76 -21.29
C VAL A 95 11.07 42.72 -22.73
N GLU A 96 10.80 43.79 -23.48
CA GLU A 96 11.53 44.09 -24.71
C GLU A 96 12.88 44.70 -24.33
N ASP A 97 13.99 44.06 -24.69
CA ASP A 97 15.30 44.72 -24.80
C ASP A 97 16.09 44.00 -25.92
N ILE A 98 15.95 44.51 -27.15
CA ILE A 98 16.86 45.44 -27.85
C ILE A 98 18.18 44.77 -28.26
N LYS A 99 18.28 44.50 -29.58
CA LYS A 99 19.53 44.18 -30.30
C LYS A 99 20.61 45.21 -29.99
N HIS A 100 21.87 44.78 -29.85
CA HIS A 100 23.04 45.41 -30.47
C HIS A 100 24.06 44.33 -30.85
#